data_AF-A0A180GJF8-F1
#
_entry.id   AF-A0A180GJF8-F1
#
_cell.length_a   1.000
_cell.length_b   1.000
_cell.length_c   1.000
_cell.angle_alpha   90.00
_cell.angle_beta   90.00
_cell.angle_gamma   90.00
#
_symmetry.space_group_name_H-M   'P 1'
#
loop_
_entity.id
_entity.type
_entity.pdbx_description
1 polymer ?
#
loop_
_entity_poly.entity_id
_entity_poly.type
_entity_poly.pdbx_seq_one_letter_code
_entity_poly.pdbx_strand_id
1 'polypeptide(L)'
;MDLCLEDDPFEDVEWEKEDYEAYQGNWGPSATHWYSRSALVLVPRQNLGNYLVKCADRSNGSNPNADSALSYLAKLFSRPSAGPPMLDTMSKLCEKRSDDPLQPETNSILLKAAFQHSHHKIFENVAAHHQGYLPIEFFDWVQEWLSTLPDAERAEKQRTWIPPLIQGYPSVADRFKVIEKMGNSMGNTAVPDAASPNQSWAQSMVRDSISYLLQGTAIPNAADGDMIVSVIFNLNETWASTSALITSIFDRYPQAQAAAFLLALLSRLKTLAAAPNLPISEIMELCRSLSLRFFNDERTVSTIITRSTPETPSQAAPVVTPQALVQFASDLNDLSNNALDLLQPFIQQINTNCLEFLQKDMRYFWMPFLYQLIPALVSRSVSLNTPSYQQLTRLFVKRLDDILGPCPTAGPNARSPQVRCTCSDCAILNEFLRDSSRVVFRFKVAKLRRLHLAESLENDPSDCTHATERAGRPQTLIVTKLNTLQHQIDGWKKRQAALYRHIAKNIHQEHLQTLLGTDEATRIRSLGGL
;
A
#
# COMPACT_ATOMS: atom_id res chain seq x y z
N MET A 1 11.77 30.49 38.52
CA MET A 1 12.26 29.23 39.12
C MET A 1 11.38 28.77 40.29
N ASP A 2 10.27 29.46 40.57
CA ASP A 2 9.37 29.30 41.73
C ASP A 2 8.57 27.99 41.79
N LEU A 3 8.93 26.99 40.98
CA LEU A 3 8.32 25.65 40.95
C LEU A 3 9.32 24.55 41.33
N CYS A 4 10.60 24.88 41.51
CA CYS A 4 11.59 23.96 42.04
C CYS A 4 11.56 24.02 43.58
N LEU A 5 11.55 22.85 44.22
CA LEU A 5 11.64 22.74 45.68
C LEU A 5 13.08 22.95 46.19
N GLU A 6 14.06 22.86 45.29
CA GLU A 6 15.47 23.16 45.55
C GLU A 6 15.76 24.61 45.13
N ASP A 7 16.40 25.37 46.03
CA ASP A 7 16.74 26.79 45.82
C ASP A 7 17.76 26.97 44.69
N ASP A 8 18.76 26.06 44.60
CA ASP A 8 19.65 25.92 43.46
C ASP A 8 19.79 24.43 43.07
N PRO A 9 19.02 23.94 42.09
CA PRO A 9 19.05 22.53 41.69
C PRO A 9 20.35 22.15 40.95
N PHE A 10 21.25 23.11 40.70
CA PHE A 10 22.54 22.88 40.04
C PHE A 10 23.73 23.01 40.99
N GLU A 11 23.49 23.32 42.27
CA GLU A 11 24.52 23.32 43.30
C GLU A 11 25.16 21.92 43.40
N ASP A 12 26.50 21.88 43.42
CA ASP A 12 27.33 20.67 43.49
C ASP A 12 27.13 19.64 42.36
N VAL A 13 26.54 20.02 41.22
CA VAL A 13 26.44 19.16 40.03
C VAL A 13 27.60 19.43 39.08
N GLU A 14 28.35 18.39 38.73
CA GLU A 14 29.30 18.50 37.63
C GLU A 14 28.55 18.62 36.29
N TRP A 15 28.89 19.65 35.52
CA TRP A 15 28.34 19.85 34.18
C TRP A 15 28.85 18.77 33.23
N GLU A 16 27.98 18.30 32.34
CA GLU A 16 28.35 17.28 31.33
C GLU A 16 29.08 17.89 30.14
N LYS A 17 28.75 19.15 29.83
CA LYS A 17 29.35 19.90 28.73
C LYS A 17 29.45 21.37 29.10
N GLU A 18 30.59 21.96 28.81
CA GLU A 18 30.83 23.40 28.89
C GLU A 18 31.16 23.93 27.49
N ASP A 19 30.42 24.93 27.04
CA ASP A 19 30.80 25.75 25.91
C ASP A 19 31.25 27.11 26.44
N TYR A 20 32.55 27.37 26.35
CA TYR A 20 33.16 28.62 26.82
C TYR A 20 33.44 29.56 25.64
N GLU A 21 32.89 30.77 25.71
CA GLU A 21 33.17 31.85 24.77
C GLU A 21 34.07 32.89 25.44
N ALA A 22 35.30 32.99 24.95
CA ALA A 22 36.25 34.01 25.39
C ALA A 22 35.81 35.42 24.98
N TYR A 23 36.33 36.43 25.68
CA TYR A 23 36.02 37.85 25.46
C TYR A 23 36.08 38.27 23.98
N GLN A 24 34.93 38.67 23.43
CA GLN A 24 34.77 39.11 22.04
C GLN A 24 34.73 40.65 21.90
N GLY A 25 35.40 41.39 22.78
CA GLY A 25 35.49 42.86 22.75
C GLY A 25 34.30 43.57 23.39
N ASN A 26 33.11 43.54 22.79
CA ASN A 26 31.94 44.28 23.32
C ASN A 26 31.09 43.47 24.32
N TRP A 27 31.37 42.17 24.48
CA TRP A 27 30.72 41.30 25.44
C TRP A 27 31.77 40.63 26.33
N GLY A 28 31.46 40.54 27.63
CA GLY A 28 32.27 39.79 28.59
C GLY A 28 32.37 38.31 28.21
N PRO A 29 33.36 37.57 28.73
CA PRO A 29 33.41 36.12 28.55
C PRO A 29 32.13 35.48 29.10
N SER A 30 31.63 34.45 28.42
CA SER A 30 30.47 33.67 28.85
C SER A 30 30.80 32.18 28.84
N ALA A 31 30.19 31.44 29.76
CA ALA A 31 30.25 29.98 29.78
C ALA A 31 28.81 29.46 29.82
N THR A 32 28.50 28.49 28.97
CA THR A 32 27.23 27.76 29.01
C THR A 32 27.50 26.35 29.50
N HIS A 33 26.98 26.03 30.68
CA HIS A 33 27.06 24.70 31.29
C HIS A 33 25.77 23.92 31.03
N TRP A 34 25.91 22.69 30.53
CA TRP A 34 24.82 21.76 30.32
C TRP A 34 24.84 20.70 31.43
N TYR A 35 23.69 20.49 32.06
CA TYR A 35 23.50 19.53 33.14
C TYR A 35 22.44 18.49 32.76
N SER A 36 22.67 17.23 33.10
CA SER A 36 21.62 16.20 33.04
C SER A 36 21.12 15.90 34.45
N ARG A 37 19.86 16.24 34.72
CA ARG A 37 19.17 15.88 35.95
C ARG A 37 17.83 15.21 35.68
N SER A 38 17.51 14.24 36.52
CA SER A 38 16.16 13.68 36.58
C SER A 38 15.29 14.57 37.45
N ALA A 39 14.13 14.98 36.95
CA ALA A 39 13.14 15.75 37.72
C ALA A 39 11.94 14.87 38.07
N LEU A 40 11.46 14.96 39.32
CA LEU A 40 10.18 14.40 39.73
C LEU A 40 9.13 15.52 39.77
N VAL A 41 8.07 15.39 38.98
CA VAL A 41 6.95 16.32 39.01
C VAL A 41 5.77 15.70 39.75
N LEU A 42 5.39 16.31 40.88
CA LEU A 42 4.22 15.91 41.65
C LEU A 42 3.06 16.86 41.35
N VAL A 43 2.02 16.36 40.69
CA VAL A 43 0.84 17.16 40.33
C VAL A 43 -0.38 16.62 41.08
N PRO A 44 -1.10 17.46 41.84
CA PRO A 44 -2.38 17.05 42.43
C PRO A 44 -3.34 16.54 41.36
N ARG A 45 -3.99 15.39 41.59
CA ARG A 45 -4.85 14.73 40.60
C ARG A 45 -5.89 15.66 39.97
N GLN A 46 -6.48 16.56 40.77
CA GLN A 46 -7.46 17.56 40.31
C GLN A 46 -6.89 18.61 39.33
N ASN A 47 -5.59 18.87 39.38
CA ASN A 47 -4.90 19.84 38.53
C ASN A 47 -4.13 19.19 37.37
N LEU A 48 -4.11 17.85 37.32
CA LEU A 48 -3.34 17.08 36.35
C LEU A 48 -3.69 17.44 34.91
N GLY A 49 -4.99 17.52 34.59
CA GLY A 49 -5.43 17.93 33.25
C GLY A 49 -4.89 19.31 32.88
N ASN A 50 -5.09 20.31 33.75
CA ASN A 50 -4.68 21.69 33.47
C ASN A 50 -3.17 21.82 33.31
N TYR A 51 -2.41 21.04 34.09
CA TYR A 51 -0.96 20.93 33.94
C TYR A 51 -0.59 20.40 32.55
N LEU A 52 -1.18 19.28 32.12
CA LEU A 52 -0.91 18.68 30.82
C LEU A 52 -1.29 19.60 29.65
N VAL A 53 -2.41 20.34 29.75
CA VAL A 53 -2.76 21.37 28.76
C VAL A 53 -1.70 22.46 28.68
N LYS A 54 -1.21 22.96 29.82
CA LYS A 54 -0.15 23.97 29.83
C LYS A 54 1.17 23.46 29.25
N CYS A 55 1.48 22.18 29.46
CA CYS A 55 2.66 21.55 28.84
C CYS A 55 2.50 21.48 27.32
N ALA A 56 1.30 21.14 26.83
CA ALA A 56 0.99 21.16 25.41
C ALA A 56 1.07 22.58 24.81
N ASP A 57 0.68 23.63 25.54
CA ASP A 57 0.69 25.01 25.03
C ASP A 57 2.07 25.62 24.75
N ARG A 58 3.15 25.02 25.27
CA ARG A 58 4.50 25.59 25.14
C ARG A 58 5.25 25.21 23.86
N SER A 59 4.70 24.32 23.04
CA SER A 59 5.33 23.90 21.78
C SER A 59 4.76 24.67 20.60
N ASN A 60 5.57 25.48 19.91
CA ASN A 60 5.22 26.08 18.63
C ASN A 60 5.21 24.99 17.53
N GLY A 61 4.05 24.38 17.22
CA GLY A 61 3.87 23.44 16.10
C GLY A 61 2.86 22.31 16.35
N SER A 62 2.73 21.41 15.36
CA SER A 62 2.06 20.10 15.51
C SER A 62 2.55 19.40 16.78
N ASN A 63 1.63 18.97 17.64
CA ASN A 63 1.91 18.78 19.06
C ASN A 63 1.83 17.29 19.48
N PRO A 64 2.89 16.49 19.28
CA PRO A 64 2.92 15.09 19.72
C PRO A 64 2.71 14.92 21.24
N ASN A 65 2.89 16.00 22.02
CA ASN A 65 2.63 15.99 23.45
C ASN A 65 1.13 15.98 23.79
N ALA A 66 0.27 16.53 22.93
CA ALA A 66 -1.18 16.52 23.14
C ALA A 66 -1.74 15.09 23.03
N ASP A 67 -1.33 14.33 22.02
CA ASP A 67 -1.75 12.94 21.82
C ASP A 67 -1.26 12.01 22.93
N SER A 68 -0.03 12.24 23.39
CA SER A 68 0.56 11.53 24.53
C SER A 68 -0.19 11.84 25.82
N ALA A 69 -0.51 13.12 26.06
CA ALA A 69 -1.30 13.55 27.21
C ALA A 69 -2.73 12.97 27.18
N LEU A 70 -3.39 12.98 26.01
CA LEU A 70 -4.71 12.39 25.81
C LEU A 70 -4.70 10.89 26.07
N SER A 71 -3.70 10.17 25.53
CA SER A 71 -3.57 8.73 25.73
C SER A 71 -3.30 8.37 27.20
N TYR A 72 -2.52 9.17 27.90
CA TYR A 72 -2.29 9.01 29.34
C TYR A 72 -3.56 9.27 30.15
N LEU A 73 -4.26 10.38 29.86
CA LEU A 73 -5.51 10.71 30.53
C LEU A 73 -6.56 9.64 30.26
N ALA A 74 -6.76 9.20 29.01
CA ALA A 74 -7.68 8.13 28.67
C ALA A 74 -7.47 6.86 29.52
N LYS A 75 -6.22 6.41 29.69
CA LYS A 75 -5.90 5.26 30.56
C LYS A 75 -6.30 5.47 32.02
N LEU A 76 -6.31 6.71 32.52
CA LEU A 76 -6.78 7.03 33.87
C LEU A 76 -8.32 6.97 33.99
N PHE A 77 -9.07 7.22 32.90
CA PHE A 77 -10.55 7.12 32.85
C PHE A 77 -11.08 5.70 32.82
N SER A 78 -10.25 4.71 32.47
CA SER A 78 -10.60 3.30 32.68
C SER A 78 -10.81 2.95 34.16
N ARG A 79 -10.57 3.90 35.08
CA ARG A 79 -10.85 3.80 36.52
C ARG A 79 -12.04 4.71 36.90
N PRO A 80 -12.98 4.26 37.75
CA PRO A 80 -14.30 4.87 37.97
C PRO A 80 -14.33 6.25 38.67
N SER A 81 -13.22 6.99 38.74
CA SER A 81 -13.07 8.18 39.61
C SER A 81 -12.98 9.52 38.89
N ALA A 82 -13.38 9.62 37.62
CA ALA A 82 -13.15 10.82 36.83
C ALA A 82 -14.34 11.80 36.87
N GLY A 83 -14.11 13.01 37.37
CA GLY A 83 -15.14 14.06 37.47
C GLY A 83 -15.21 15.00 36.26
N PRO A 84 -16.27 15.83 36.15
CA PRO A 84 -16.50 16.78 35.05
C PRO A 84 -15.33 17.72 34.67
N PRO A 85 -14.53 18.28 35.61
CA PRO A 85 -13.45 19.20 35.27
C PRO A 85 -12.34 18.57 34.42
N MET A 86 -12.16 17.25 34.54
CA MET A 86 -11.15 16.52 33.79
C MET A 86 -11.58 16.28 32.34
N LEU A 87 -12.89 16.12 32.08
CA LEU A 87 -13.45 16.02 30.74
C LEU A 87 -13.32 17.34 29.97
N ASP A 88 -13.67 18.47 30.60
CA ASP A 88 -13.47 19.80 30.00
C ASP A 88 -12.00 20.03 29.61
N THR A 89 -11.09 19.50 30.43
CA THR A 89 -9.67 19.62 30.16
C THR A 89 -9.22 18.76 28.98
N MET A 90 -9.77 17.56 28.84
CA MET A 90 -9.52 16.71 27.68
C MET A 90 -10.12 17.29 26.41
N SER A 91 -11.29 17.93 26.48
CA SER A 91 -11.86 18.66 25.35
C SER A 91 -10.86 19.70 24.82
N LYS A 92 -10.21 20.47 25.70
CA LYS A 92 -9.18 21.45 25.32
C LYS A 92 -7.93 20.80 24.71
N LEU A 93 -7.59 19.58 25.09
CA LEU A 93 -6.51 18.83 24.47
C LEU A 93 -6.91 18.30 23.09
N CYS A 94 -8.15 17.81 22.94
CA CYS A 94 -8.69 17.37 21.65
C CYS A 94 -8.76 18.50 20.62
N GLU A 95 -8.92 19.76 21.04
CA GLU A 95 -8.87 20.94 20.17
C GLU A 95 -7.43 21.27 19.69
N LYS A 96 -6.39 20.73 20.34
CA LYS A 96 -4.97 21.10 20.12
C LYS A 96 -4.13 19.98 19.50
N ARG A 97 -4.74 18.83 19.21
CA ARG A 97 -4.04 17.69 18.63
C ARG A 97 -3.71 17.92 17.16
N SER A 98 -2.82 17.09 16.63
CA SER A 98 -2.60 16.93 15.19
C SER A 98 -3.82 16.32 14.49
N ASP A 99 -3.86 16.46 13.17
CA ASP A 99 -4.84 15.77 12.32
C ASP A 99 -4.61 14.24 12.27
N ASP A 100 -3.51 13.75 12.84
CA ASP A 100 -3.19 12.35 12.94
C ASP A 100 -4.18 11.59 13.85
N PRO A 101 -4.57 10.36 13.47
CA PRO A 101 -5.51 9.58 14.25
C PRO A 101 -4.87 9.10 15.56
N LEU A 102 -5.61 9.23 16.65
CA LEU A 102 -5.21 8.67 17.95
C LEU A 102 -5.21 7.13 17.89
N GLN A 103 -4.48 6.53 18.83
CA GLN A 103 -4.50 5.09 19.02
C GLN A 103 -5.95 4.57 19.21
N PRO A 104 -6.31 3.40 18.66
CA PRO A 104 -7.68 2.88 18.69
C PRO A 104 -8.28 2.77 20.10
N GLU A 105 -7.47 2.38 21.08
CA GLU A 105 -7.87 2.30 22.48
C GLU A 105 -8.19 3.68 23.05
N THR A 106 -7.37 4.69 22.71
CA THR A 106 -7.59 6.07 23.14
C THR A 106 -8.90 6.62 22.56
N ASN A 107 -9.15 6.43 21.25
CA ASN A 107 -10.42 6.81 20.62
C ASN A 107 -11.61 6.16 21.32
N SER A 108 -11.51 4.84 21.58
CA SER A 108 -12.57 4.08 22.26
C SER A 108 -12.85 4.63 23.66
N ILE A 109 -11.82 4.90 24.46
CA ILE A 109 -12.02 5.42 25.83
C ILE A 109 -12.62 6.82 25.81
N LEU A 110 -12.12 7.71 24.94
CA LEU A 110 -12.62 9.08 24.82
C LEU A 110 -14.09 9.10 24.43
N LEU A 111 -14.48 8.28 23.44
CA LEU A 111 -15.86 8.17 23.00
C LEU A 111 -16.75 7.55 24.10
N LYS A 112 -16.29 6.50 24.80
CA LYS A 112 -17.03 5.93 25.95
C LYS A 112 -17.33 6.99 27.01
N ALA A 113 -16.32 7.78 27.38
CA ALA A 113 -16.49 8.88 28.34
C ALA A 113 -17.44 9.96 27.81
N ALA A 114 -17.34 10.31 26.52
CA ALA A 114 -18.23 11.28 25.90
C ALA A 114 -19.70 10.82 25.91
N PHE A 115 -19.96 9.53 25.62
CA PHE A 115 -21.30 8.95 25.70
C PHE A 115 -21.83 8.94 27.14
N GLN A 116 -21.06 8.39 28.08
CA GLN A 116 -21.45 8.26 29.48
C GLN A 116 -21.75 9.61 30.15
N HIS A 117 -21.04 10.66 29.76
CA HIS A 117 -21.21 12.00 30.33
C HIS A 117 -21.94 12.99 29.40
N SER A 118 -22.47 12.54 28.26
CA SER A 118 -23.08 13.40 27.22
C SER A 118 -22.21 14.61 26.83
N HIS A 119 -20.89 14.42 26.76
CA HIS A 119 -19.94 15.49 26.51
C HIS A 119 -19.70 15.74 25.01
N HIS A 120 -20.54 16.59 24.41
CA HIS A 120 -20.57 16.86 22.97
C HIS A 120 -19.23 17.28 22.35
N LYS A 121 -18.45 18.16 23.00
CA LYS A 121 -17.19 18.64 22.39
C LYS A 121 -16.12 17.56 22.23
N ILE A 122 -16.00 16.63 23.19
CA ILE A 122 -15.08 15.49 23.07
C ILE A 122 -15.59 14.59 21.95
N PHE A 123 -16.90 14.36 21.91
CA PHE A 123 -17.53 13.56 20.87
C PHE A 123 -17.27 14.12 19.47
N GLU A 124 -17.61 15.39 19.20
CA GLU A 124 -17.43 16.02 17.87
C GLU A 124 -15.97 15.97 17.41
N ASN A 125 -15.04 16.26 18.32
CA ASN A 125 -13.62 16.16 18.02
C ASN A 125 -13.24 14.72 17.65
N VAL A 126 -13.60 13.71 18.45
CA VAL A 126 -13.10 12.35 18.21
C VAL A 126 -13.87 11.62 17.10
N ALA A 127 -15.20 11.79 17.02
CA ALA A 127 -16.09 11.06 16.12
C ALA A 127 -15.82 11.34 14.64
N ALA A 128 -15.54 12.59 14.26
CA ALA A 128 -15.28 12.92 12.85
C ALA A 128 -13.83 12.62 12.39
N HIS A 129 -12.91 12.41 13.33
CA HIS A 129 -11.46 12.40 13.06
C HIS A 129 -10.77 11.10 13.46
N HIS A 130 -11.51 10.05 13.85
CA HIS A 130 -10.87 8.77 14.13
C HIS A 130 -10.32 8.10 12.85
N GLN A 131 -10.70 8.55 11.64
CA GLN A 131 -10.15 8.12 10.35
C GLN A 131 -10.13 6.59 10.15
N GLY A 132 -11.12 5.88 10.70
CA GLY A 132 -11.19 4.42 10.68
C GLY A 132 -10.36 3.68 11.75
N TYR A 133 -9.63 4.39 12.62
CA TYR A 133 -8.93 3.82 13.80
C TYR A 133 -9.86 3.57 14.99
N LEU A 134 -11.18 3.55 14.77
CA LEU A 134 -12.13 3.09 15.78
C LEU A 134 -12.41 1.60 15.47
N PRO A 135 -12.23 0.67 16.42
CA PRO A 135 -12.55 -0.74 16.17
C PRO A 135 -14.04 -0.94 15.91
N ILE A 136 -14.41 -1.83 14.98
CA ILE A 136 -15.83 -2.12 14.68
C ILE A 136 -16.53 -2.75 15.90
N GLU A 137 -15.77 -3.44 16.75
CA GLU A 137 -16.20 -4.02 18.03
C GLU A 137 -16.61 -2.94 19.05
N PHE A 138 -16.18 -1.69 18.86
CA PHE A 138 -16.66 -0.57 19.68
C PHE A 138 -18.18 -0.45 19.64
N PHE A 139 -18.80 -0.76 18.51
CA PHE A 139 -20.25 -0.67 18.35
C PHE A 139 -21.02 -1.75 19.13
N ASP A 140 -20.37 -2.85 19.54
CA ASP A 140 -20.99 -3.81 20.47
C ASP A 140 -21.24 -3.14 21.82
N TRP A 141 -20.24 -2.40 22.32
CA TRP A 141 -20.37 -1.63 23.54
C TRP A 141 -21.39 -0.49 23.41
N VAL A 142 -21.45 0.19 22.26
CA VAL A 142 -22.45 1.24 22.01
C VAL A 142 -23.86 0.66 22.06
N GLN A 143 -24.09 -0.51 21.44
CA GLN A 143 -25.40 -1.18 21.48
C GLN A 143 -25.79 -1.57 22.90
N GLU A 144 -24.87 -2.20 23.65
CA GLU A 144 -25.08 -2.55 25.05
C GLU A 144 -25.42 -1.32 25.88
N TRP A 145 -24.64 -0.24 25.76
CA TRP A 145 -24.87 1.00 26.48
C TRP A 145 -26.21 1.65 26.12
N LEU A 146 -26.54 1.76 24.83
CA LEU A 146 -27.84 2.29 24.37
C LEU A 146 -29.02 1.49 24.93
N SER A 147 -28.86 0.17 25.09
CA SER A 147 -29.92 -0.68 25.67
C SER A 147 -30.21 -0.36 27.14
N THR A 148 -29.27 0.26 27.86
CA THR A 148 -29.45 0.67 29.27
C THR A 148 -30.21 2.00 29.44
N LEU A 149 -30.34 2.79 28.37
CA LEU A 149 -30.97 4.12 28.41
C LEU A 149 -32.50 4.05 28.25
N PRO A 150 -33.26 5.05 28.75
CA PRO A 150 -34.67 5.22 28.43
C PRO A 150 -34.91 5.42 26.93
N ASP A 151 -36.08 5.02 26.41
CA ASP A 151 -36.37 5.01 24.97
C ASP A 151 -36.20 6.38 24.28
N ALA A 152 -36.62 7.47 24.94
CA ALA A 152 -36.50 8.82 24.39
C ALA A 152 -35.04 9.29 24.28
N GLU A 153 -34.23 9.04 25.30
CA GLU A 153 -32.80 9.36 25.29
C GLU A 153 -32.04 8.47 24.29
N ARG A 154 -32.41 7.19 24.22
CA ARG A 154 -31.85 6.26 23.26
C ARG A 154 -32.09 6.73 21.82
N ALA A 155 -33.32 7.13 21.48
CA ALA A 155 -33.67 7.63 20.16
C ALA A 155 -32.92 8.93 19.82
N GLU A 156 -32.76 9.84 20.79
CA GLU A 156 -31.95 11.06 20.64
C GLU A 156 -30.51 10.71 20.29
N LYS A 157 -29.84 9.91 21.12
CA LYS A 157 -28.44 9.51 20.90
C LYS A 157 -28.24 8.78 19.58
N GLN A 158 -29.18 7.91 19.21
CA GLN A 158 -29.13 7.20 17.93
C GLN A 158 -29.21 8.15 16.73
N ARG A 159 -29.99 9.22 16.82
CA ARG A 159 -30.15 10.20 15.76
C ARG A 159 -28.98 11.18 15.68
N THR A 160 -28.42 11.61 16.81
CA THR A 160 -27.44 12.71 16.85
C THR A 160 -25.99 12.25 16.98
N TRP A 161 -25.71 11.09 17.61
CA TRP A 161 -24.34 10.63 17.90
C TRP A 161 -23.87 9.50 16.99
N ILE A 162 -24.76 8.67 16.46
CA ILE A 162 -24.34 7.54 15.63
C ILE A 162 -23.89 7.99 14.22
N PRO A 163 -24.60 8.87 13.51
CA PRO A 163 -24.20 9.25 12.16
C PRO A 163 -22.77 9.82 12.05
N PRO A 164 -22.31 10.74 12.93
CA PRO A 164 -20.93 11.25 12.87
C PRO A 164 -19.87 10.16 13.08
N LEU A 165 -20.12 9.16 13.93
CA LEU A 165 -19.21 8.02 14.11
C LEU A 165 -19.07 7.17 12.87
N ILE A 166 -20.16 6.97 12.14
CA ILE A 166 -20.11 6.21 10.89
C ILE A 166 -19.37 7.03 9.83
N GLN A 167 -19.63 8.34 9.74
CA GLN A 167 -18.95 9.23 8.78
C GLN A 167 -17.44 9.32 9.02
N GLY A 168 -16.95 9.16 10.25
CA GLY A 168 -15.53 9.16 10.58
C GLY A 168 -14.72 8.00 9.98
N TYR A 169 -15.36 6.99 9.40
CA TYR A 169 -14.68 5.95 8.60
C TYR A 169 -14.45 6.45 7.17
N PRO A 170 -13.21 6.47 6.64
CA PRO A 170 -12.95 6.87 5.26
C PRO A 170 -13.51 5.87 4.23
N SER A 171 -13.41 4.58 4.51
CA SER A 171 -13.92 3.51 3.63
C SER A 171 -15.43 3.36 3.77
N VAL A 172 -16.12 3.38 2.64
CA VAL A 172 -17.57 3.15 2.57
C VAL A 172 -17.91 1.70 2.94
N ALA A 173 -17.04 0.74 2.61
CA ALA A 173 -17.19 -0.64 3.04
C ALA A 173 -17.24 -0.76 4.57
N ASP A 174 -16.36 -0.06 5.29
CA ASP A 174 -16.36 -0.10 6.76
C ASP A 174 -17.59 0.59 7.36
N ARG A 175 -18.05 1.70 6.75
CA ARG A 175 -19.34 2.33 7.11
C ARG A 175 -20.48 1.33 7.03
N PHE A 176 -20.55 0.56 5.94
CA PHE A 176 -21.62 -0.41 5.75
C PHE A 176 -21.54 -1.59 6.73
N LYS A 177 -20.33 -2.08 7.06
CA LYS A 177 -20.17 -3.10 8.12
C LYS A 177 -20.74 -2.61 9.45
N VAL A 178 -20.48 -1.35 9.81
CA VAL A 178 -21.03 -0.74 11.02
C VAL A 178 -22.54 -0.61 10.93
N ILE A 179 -23.08 -0.15 9.79
CA ILE A 179 -24.53 0.00 9.59
C ILE A 179 -25.24 -1.35 9.69
N GLU A 180 -24.69 -2.42 9.09
CA GLU A 180 -25.24 -3.77 9.17
C GLU A 180 -25.22 -4.28 10.63
N LYS A 181 -24.08 -4.13 11.30
CA LYS A 181 -23.91 -4.50 12.71
C LYS A 181 -24.90 -3.78 13.61
N MET A 182 -25.08 -2.48 13.40
CA MET A 182 -26.03 -1.67 14.16
C MET A 182 -27.48 -1.95 13.80
N GLY A 183 -27.78 -2.15 12.52
CA GLY A 183 -29.13 -2.34 11.99
C GLY A 183 -29.86 -3.52 12.60
N ASN A 184 -29.15 -4.63 12.87
CA ASN A 184 -29.72 -5.84 13.47
C ASN A 184 -30.29 -5.61 14.88
N SER A 185 -29.71 -4.68 15.65
CA SER A 185 -30.22 -4.33 16.99
C SER A 185 -31.29 -3.23 16.96
N MET A 186 -31.32 -2.43 15.90
CA MET A 186 -32.12 -1.21 15.79
C MET A 186 -33.45 -1.43 15.06
N GLY A 187 -33.57 -2.52 14.29
CA GLY A 187 -34.78 -2.89 13.56
C GLY A 187 -35.98 -3.24 14.44
N ASN A 188 -35.78 -3.50 15.73
CA ASN A 188 -36.86 -3.87 16.67
C ASN A 188 -37.50 -2.67 17.40
N THR A 189 -36.99 -1.44 17.21
CA THR A 189 -37.48 -0.23 17.90
C THR A 189 -37.77 0.90 16.93
N ALA A 190 -38.50 0.62 15.84
CA ALA A 190 -38.97 1.66 14.94
C ALA A 190 -39.94 2.60 15.68
N VAL A 191 -39.46 3.79 16.07
CA VAL A 191 -40.35 4.93 16.30
C VAL A 191 -40.77 5.42 14.91
N PRO A 192 -42.08 5.48 14.61
CA PRO A 192 -42.54 5.98 13.33
C PRO A 192 -42.33 7.49 13.29
N ASP A 193 -41.49 7.99 12.38
CA ASP A 193 -41.49 9.41 12.05
C ASP A 193 -41.66 9.64 10.54
N ALA A 194 -42.38 10.72 10.23
CA ALA A 194 -43.45 10.79 9.24
C ALA A 194 -43.04 10.96 7.76
N ALA A 195 -41.83 10.62 7.34
CA ALA A 195 -41.37 10.89 5.96
C ALA A 195 -41.51 9.71 4.98
N SER A 196 -41.54 8.47 5.47
CA SER A 196 -41.97 7.28 4.72
C SER A 196 -42.06 6.09 5.70
N PRO A 197 -43.26 5.52 5.96
CA PRO A 197 -43.44 4.44 6.94
C PRO A 197 -42.66 3.15 6.67
N ASN A 198 -41.99 3.03 5.52
CA ASN A 198 -41.34 1.82 5.02
C ASN A 198 -39.80 1.86 5.05
N GLN A 199 -39.16 2.95 5.50
CA GLN A 199 -37.69 3.08 5.45
C GLN A 199 -37.04 2.78 6.80
N SER A 200 -36.21 1.74 6.85
CA SER A 200 -35.47 1.40 8.08
C SER A 200 -34.32 2.38 8.33
N TRP A 201 -33.92 2.54 9.60
CA TRP A 201 -32.75 3.34 9.98
C TRP A 201 -31.50 2.99 9.15
N ALA A 202 -31.27 1.70 8.93
CA ALA A 202 -30.14 1.21 8.14
C ALA A 202 -30.20 1.71 6.69
N GLN A 203 -31.38 1.70 6.05
CA GLN A 203 -31.54 2.22 4.70
C GLN A 203 -31.28 3.73 4.61
N SER A 204 -31.67 4.51 5.63
CA SER A 204 -31.32 5.95 5.68
C SER A 204 -29.81 6.15 5.77
N MET A 205 -29.14 5.45 6.69
CA MET A 205 -27.70 5.56 6.87
C MET A 205 -26.90 5.15 5.63
N VAL A 206 -27.39 4.15 4.89
CA VAL A 206 -26.82 3.75 3.61
C VAL A 206 -26.91 4.90 2.60
N ARG A 207 -28.09 5.50 2.44
CA ARG A 207 -28.29 6.63 1.51
C ARG A 207 -27.40 7.81 1.86
N ASP A 208 -27.30 8.15 3.14
CA ASP A 208 -26.43 9.24 3.61
C ASP A 208 -24.95 8.94 3.34
N SER A 209 -24.53 7.68 3.52
CA SER A 209 -23.15 7.25 3.23
C SER A 209 -22.81 7.33 1.74
N ILE A 210 -23.74 6.96 0.86
CA ILE A 210 -23.58 7.08 -0.60
C ILE A 210 -23.61 8.55 -1.02
N SER A 211 -24.50 9.36 -0.45
CA SER A 211 -24.56 10.80 -0.72
C SER A 211 -23.25 11.50 -0.34
N TYR A 212 -22.71 11.18 0.84
CA TYR A 212 -21.41 11.69 1.27
C TYR A 212 -20.28 11.26 0.32
N LEU A 213 -20.29 10.01 -0.14
CA LEU A 213 -19.32 9.52 -1.13
C LEU A 213 -19.34 10.36 -2.40
N LEU A 214 -20.53 10.64 -2.95
CA LEU A 214 -20.70 11.41 -4.17
C LEU A 214 -20.30 12.88 -4.02
N GLN A 215 -20.50 13.46 -2.83
CA GLN A 215 -20.10 14.84 -2.51
C GLN A 215 -18.60 14.97 -2.25
N GLY A 216 -17.95 13.90 -1.77
CA GLY A 216 -16.53 13.86 -1.45
C GLY A 216 -15.61 13.96 -2.66
N THR A 217 -14.34 14.25 -2.38
CA THR A 217 -13.22 14.26 -3.35
C THR A 217 -12.34 13.02 -3.24
N ALA A 218 -12.50 12.23 -2.17
CA ALA A 218 -11.73 11.01 -1.95
C ALA A 218 -12.10 9.93 -2.97
N ILE A 219 -11.08 9.22 -3.47
CA ILE A 219 -11.24 8.14 -4.43
C ILE A 219 -11.48 6.83 -3.66
N PRO A 220 -12.62 6.15 -3.89
CA PRO A 220 -12.92 4.89 -3.19
C PRO A 220 -11.96 3.78 -3.62
N ASN A 221 -11.80 2.78 -2.75
CA ASN A 221 -10.96 1.61 -3.03
C ASN A 221 -11.76 0.44 -3.64
N ALA A 222 -11.08 -0.65 -4.00
CA ALA A 222 -11.74 -1.84 -4.58
C ALA A 222 -12.78 -2.49 -3.64
N ALA A 223 -12.54 -2.50 -2.33
CA ALA A 223 -13.49 -3.07 -1.36
C ALA A 223 -14.78 -2.23 -1.27
N ASP A 224 -14.67 -0.91 -1.41
CA ASP A 224 -15.84 -0.02 -1.48
C ASP A 224 -16.71 -0.36 -2.70
N GLY A 225 -16.10 -0.68 -3.85
CA GLY A 225 -16.80 -1.06 -5.09
C GLY A 225 -17.63 -2.33 -4.94
N ASP A 226 -17.07 -3.35 -4.29
CA ASP A 226 -17.77 -4.62 -4.02
C ASP A 226 -18.94 -4.44 -3.03
N MET A 227 -18.75 -3.64 -1.98
CA MET A 227 -19.78 -3.44 -0.95
C MET A 227 -20.93 -2.56 -1.43
N ILE A 228 -20.66 -1.47 -2.17
CA ILE A 228 -21.68 -0.50 -2.61
C ILE A 228 -22.77 -1.17 -3.43
N VAL A 229 -22.42 -2.00 -4.40
CA VAL A 229 -23.43 -2.65 -5.25
C VAL A 229 -24.32 -3.56 -4.41
N SER A 230 -23.73 -4.38 -3.53
CA SER A 230 -24.48 -5.27 -2.63
C SER A 230 -25.52 -4.51 -1.80
N VAL A 231 -25.11 -3.36 -1.27
CA VAL A 231 -25.93 -2.55 -0.37
C VAL A 231 -27.02 -1.79 -1.12
N ILE A 232 -26.75 -1.28 -2.32
CA ILE A 232 -27.76 -0.61 -3.17
C ILE A 232 -28.91 -1.58 -3.48
N PHE A 233 -28.61 -2.83 -3.82
CA PHE A 233 -29.65 -3.83 -4.11
C PHE A 233 -30.52 -4.15 -2.87
N ASN A 234 -30.00 -3.95 -1.66
CA ASN A 234 -30.75 -4.14 -0.41
C ASN A 234 -31.66 -2.94 -0.04
N LEU A 235 -31.60 -1.82 -0.78
CA LEU A 235 -32.47 -0.66 -0.55
C LEU A 235 -33.92 -0.89 -1.02
N ASN A 236 -34.20 -2.01 -1.72
CA ASN A 236 -35.52 -2.36 -2.26
C ASN A 236 -36.16 -1.25 -3.11
N GLU A 237 -35.33 -0.50 -3.84
CA GLU A 237 -35.80 0.56 -4.75
C GLU A 237 -36.22 0.00 -6.10
N THR A 238 -36.87 0.83 -6.92
CA THR A 238 -37.16 0.45 -8.31
C THR A 238 -35.86 0.24 -9.08
N TRP A 239 -35.90 -0.62 -10.11
CA TRP A 239 -34.75 -0.83 -10.99
C TRP A 239 -34.26 0.46 -11.66
N ALA A 240 -35.18 1.35 -12.04
CA ALA A 240 -34.83 2.65 -12.64
C ALA A 240 -34.01 3.52 -11.68
N SER A 241 -34.39 3.59 -10.40
CA SER A 241 -33.64 4.32 -9.37
C SER A 241 -32.28 3.67 -9.10
N THR A 242 -32.25 2.34 -8.99
CA THR A 242 -31.04 1.55 -8.74
C THR A 242 -30.01 1.72 -9.87
N SER A 243 -30.43 1.55 -11.12
CA SER A 243 -29.57 1.69 -12.30
C SER A 243 -29.06 3.12 -12.49
N ALA A 244 -29.91 4.13 -12.24
CA ALA A 244 -29.50 5.54 -12.27
C ALA A 244 -28.45 5.86 -11.19
N LEU A 245 -28.62 5.34 -9.97
CA LEU A 245 -27.66 5.55 -8.88
C LEU A 245 -26.31 4.90 -9.19
N ILE A 246 -26.30 3.65 -9.65
CA ILE A 246 -25.05 2.95 -10.04
C ILE A 246 -24.35 3.69 -11.17
N THR A 247 -25.10 4.17 -12.17
CA THR A 247 -24.54 4.97 -13.27
C THR A 247 -23.96 6.28 -12.77
N SER A 248 -24.65 6.99 -11.87
CA SER A 248 -24.15 8.24 -11.27
C SER A 248 -22.86 8.02 -10.48
N ILE A 249 -22.76 6.91 -9.73
CA ILE A 249 -21.54 6.53 -9.01
C ILE A 249 -20.40 6.25 -9.98
N PHE A 250 -20.66 5.49 -11.05
CA PHE A 250 -19.65 5.19 -12.07
C PHE A 250 -19.12 6.46 -12.76
N ASP A 251 -20.03 7.37 -13.10
CA ASP A 251 -19.72 8.59 -13.85
C ASP A 251 -19.01 9.66 -13.02
N ARG A 252 -19.15 9.60 -11.69
CA ARG A 252 -18.51 10.52 -10.75
C ARG A 252 -16.98 10.39 -10.74
N TYR A 253 -16.44 9.24 -11.10
CA TYR A 253 -15.01 8.94 -10.96
C TYR A 253 -14.31 8.67 -12.29
N PRO A 254 -14.19 9.65 -13.20
CA PRO A 254 -13.56 9.48 -14.51
C PRO A 254 -12.07 9.16 -14.44
N GLN A 255 -11.40 9.34 -13.29
CA GLN A 255 -9.94 9.31 -13.16
C GLN A 255 -9.35 7.89 -13.15
N ALA A 256 -8.10 7.73 -13.60
CA ALA A 256 -7.39 6.43 -13.65
C ALA A 256 -7.24 5.75 -12.28
N GLN A 257 -7.10 6.52 -11.20
CA GLN A 257 -6.94 6.02 -9.85
C GLN A 257 -8.19 5.29 -9.33
N ALA A 258 -9.37 5.59 -9.88
CA ALA A 258 -10.62 4.91 -9.53
C ALA A 258 -10.80 3.56 -10.25
N ALA A 259 -9.87 3.15 -11.12
CA ALA A 259 -10.03 1.96 -11.95
C ALA A 259 -10.31 0.69 -11.12
N ALA A 260 -9.60 0.49 -10.01
CA ALA A 260 -9.81 -0.70 -9.17
C ALA A 260 -11.18 -0.72 -8.49
N PHE A 261 -11.66 0.44 -8.03
CA PHE A 261 -13.00 0.62 -7.50
C PHE A 261 -14.06 0.27 -8.56
N LEU A 262 -13.93 0.81 -9.77
CA LEU A 262 -14.89 0.58 -10.85
C LEU A 262 -14.87 -0.87 -11.35
N LEU A 263 -13.71 -1.52 -11.41
CA LEU A 263 -13.61 -2.94 -11.76
C LEU A 263 -14.32 -3.82 -10.73
N ALA A 264 -14.13 -3.55 -9.43
CA ALA A 264 -14.82 -4.28 -8.37
C ALA A 264 -16.35 -4.05 -8.44
N LEU A 265 -16.78 -2.81 -8.68
CA LEU A 265 -18.18 -2.45 -8.87
C LEU A 265 -18.81 -3.23 -10.04
N LEU A 266 -18.16 -3.25 -11.21
CA LEU A 266 -18.63 -4.01 -12.38
C LEU A 266 -18.70 -5.51 -12.12
N SER A 267 -17.65 -6.07 -11.51
CA SER A 267 -17.58 -7.50 -11.20
C SER A 267 -18.69 -7.92 -10.23
N ARG A 268 -18.95 -7.10 -9.21
CA ARG A 268 -20.04 -7.37 -8.26
C ARG A 268 -21.41 -7.25 -8.90
N LEU A 269 -21.63 -6.22 -9.72
CA LEU A 269 -22.88 -6.03 -10.47
C LEU A 269 -23.20 -7.25 -11.34
N LYS A 270 -22.20 -7.77 -12.05
CA LYS A 270 -22.35 -9.00 -12.85
C LYS A 270 -22.63 -10.22 -11.96
N THR A 271 -21.92 -10.36 -10.84
CA THR A 271 -22.13 -11.51 -9.93
C THR A 271 -23.55 -11.55 -9.37
N LEU A 272 -24.13 -10.39 -9.05
CA LEU A 272 -25.52 -10.30 -8.59
C LEU A 272 -26.53 -10.64 -9.68
N ALA A 273 -26.22 -10.44 -10.96
CA ALA A 273 -27.06 -10.91 -12.06
C ALA A 273 -27.26 -12.44 -12.07
N ALA A 274 -26.40 -13.20 -11.38
CA ALA A 274 -26.53 -14.65 -11.24
C ALA A 274 -27.47 -15.07 -10.09
N ALA A 275 -27.96 -14.13 -9.27
CA ALA A 275 -28.84 -14.44 -8.14
C ALA A 275 -30.30 -14.65 -8.60
N PRO A 276 -31.02 -15.67 -8.06
CA PRO A 276 -32.44 -15.84 -8.32
C PRO A 276 -33.22 -14.63 -7.76
N ASN A 277 -34.16 -14.10 -8.56
CA ASN A 277 -35.08 -12.98 -8.24
C ASN A 277 -34.68 -11.57 -8.72
N LEU A 278 -33.59 -11.41 -9.48
CA LEU A 278 -33.18 -10.10 -10.03
C LEU A 278 -33.46 -9.97 -11.54
N PRO A 279 -33.64 -8.74 -12.07
CA PRO A 279 -33.85 -8.48 -13.50
C PRO A 279 -32.55 -8.74 -14.30
N ILE A 280 -32.28 -10.01 -14.60
CA ILE A 280 -31.00 -10.47 -15.17
C ILE A 280 -30.67 -9.74 -16.47
N SER A 281 -31.65 -9.57 -17.36
CA SER A 281 -31.44 -8.95 -18.67
C SER A 281 -30.99 -7.49 -18.53
N GLU A 282 -31.68 -6.75 -17.67
CA GLU A 282 -31.43 -5.34 -17.44
C GLU A 282 -30.11 -5.09 -16.70
N ILE A 283 -29.76 -5.94 -15.73
CA ILE A 283 -28.45 -5.87 -15.05
C ILE A 283 -27.32 -6.15 -16.04
N MET A 284 -27.47 -7.16 -16.89
CA MET A 284 -26.46 -7.49 -17.90
C MET A 284 -26.33 -6.38 -18.95
N GLU A 285 -27.42 -5.71 -19.31
CA GLU A 285 -27.40 -4.53 -20.19
C GLU A 285 -26.71 -3.34 -19.54
N LEU A 286 -26.97 -3.07 -18.26
CA LEU A 286 -26.26 -2.04 -17.50
C LEU A 286 -24.76 -2.35 -17.40
N CYS A 287 -24.39 -3.59 -17.03
CA CYS A 287 -23.00 -4.06 -17.01
C CYS A 287 -22.31 -3.83 -18.35
N ARG A 288 -22.98 -4.18 -19.46
CA ARG A 288 -22.45 -4.00 -20.81
C ARG A 288 -22.23 -2.52 -21.14
N SER A 289 -23.21 -1.68 -20.85
CA SER A 289 -23.14 -0.22 -21.07
C SER A 289 -21.99 0.41 -20.28
N LEU A 290 -21.86 0.11 -18.99
CA LEU A 290 -20.79 0.65 -18.15
C LEU A 290 -19.41 0.09 -18.53
N SER A 291 -19.32 -1.18 -18.92
CA SER A 291 -18.07 -1.79 -19.37
C SER A 291 -17.50 -1.12 -20.62
N LEU A 292 -18.36 -0.71 -21.56
CA LEU A 292 -17.97 0.06 -22.75
C LEU A 292 -17.40 1.44 -22.40
N ARG A 293 -17.82 2.02 -21.27
CA ARG A 293 -17.39 3.33 -20.76
C ARG A 293 -16.22 3.25 -19.79
N PHE A 294 -15.72 2.05 -19.49
CA PHE A 294 -14.64 1.86 -18.53
C PHE A 294 -13.37 2.57 -18.97
N PHE A 295 -12.92 2.34 -20.21
CA PHE A 295 -11.84 3.12 -20.80
C PHE A 295 -12.38 4.45 -21.33
N ASN A 296 -11.65 5.53 -21.05
CA ASN A 296 -11.95 6.89 -21.52
C ASN A 296 -10.62 7.64 -21.72
N ASP A 297 -10.68 8.95 -21.98
CA ASP A 297 -9.48 9.76 -22.24
C ASP A 297 -8.49 9.81 -21.05
N GLU A 298 -8.98 9.68 -19.81
CA GLU A 298 -8.17 9.67 -18.58
C GLU A 298 -7.77 8.26 -18.14
N ARG A 299 -8.64 7.26 -18.34
CA ARG A 299 -8.45 5.84 -18.01
C ARG A 299 -8.12 5.07 -19.28
N THR A 300 -6.84 4.90 -19.52
CA THR A 300 -6.30 4.07 -20.59
C THR A 300 -5.60 2.86 -19.98
N VAL A 301 -5.34 1.84 -20.79
CA VAL A 301 -4.59 0.64 -20.36
C VAL A 301 -3.22 0.98 -19.77
N SER A 302 -2.61 2.10 -20.16
CA SER A 302 -1.35 2.59 -19.62
C SER A 302 -1.54 3.34 -18.29
N THR A 303 -2.61 4.14 -18.15
CA THR A 303 -2.80 4.98 -16.96
C THR A 303 -3.37 4.22 -15.76
N ILE A 304 -4.14 3.15 -15.97
CA ILE A 304 -4.74 2.36 -14.86
C ILE A 304 -3.70 1.59 -14.01
N ILE A 305 -2.46 1.48 -14.50
CA ILE A 305 -1.34 0.83 -13.79
C ILE A 305 -0.50 1.88 -13.02
N THR A 306 -0.77 3.17 -13.24
CA THR A 306 -0.01 4.26 -12.60
C THR A 306 -0.20 4.19 -11.09
N ARG A 307 0.92 4.06 -10.40
CA ARG A 307 0.97 3.84 -8.96
C ARG A 307 0.62 5.14 -8.24
N SER A 308 -0.23 5.07 -7.23
CA SER A 308 -0.28 6.09 -6.19
C SER A 308 1.13 6.23 -5.62
N THR A 309 1.71 7.42 -5.62
CA THR A 309 3.00 7.71 -4.96
C THR A 309 2.91 7.38 -3.48
N PRO A 310 3.61 6.37 -2.95
CA PRO A 310 3.78 6.23 -1.51
C PRO A 310 5.09 6.92 -1.09
N GLU A 311 5.11 7.44 0.14
CA GLU A 311 6.30 8.02 0.76
C GLU A 311 7.45 7.01 0.98
N THR A 312 7.26 5.72 0.67
CA THR A 312 8.32 4.70 0.68
C THR A 312 8.27 3.71 -0.50
N PRO A 313 9.43 3.31 -1.08
CA PRO A 313 9.50 2.44 -2.28
C PRO A 313 9.03 0.99 -2.09
N SER A 314 8.82 0.53 -0.85
CA SER A 314 8.60 -0.89 -0.53
C SER A 314 7.13 -1.32 -0.54
N GLN A 315 6.16 -0.41 -0.71
CA GLN A 315 4.72 -0.71 -0.58
C GLN A 315 3.84 -0.23 -1.76
N ALA A 316 4.43 0.20 -2.88
CA ALA A 316 3.65 0.63 -4.04
C ALA A 316 3.07 -0.56 -4.83
N ALA A 317 1.99 -1.17 -4.33
CA ALA A 317 1.17 -2.09 -5.10
C ALA A 317 0.44 -1.33 -6.23
N PRO A 318 0.30 -1.90 -7.44
CA PRO A 318 -0.54 -1.30 -8.46
C PRO A 318 -2.00 -1.30 -7.95
N VAL A 319 -2.69 -0.17 -8.14
CA VAL A 319 -4.08 0.02 -7.69
C VAL A 319 -4.98 -1.04 -8.32
N VAL A 320 -4.77 -1.33 -9.60
CA VAL A 320 -5.39 -2.46 -10.32
C VAL A 320 -4.45 -3.67 -10.26
N THR A 321 -5.00 -4.86 -10.03
CA THR A 321 -4.24 -6.12 -10.06
C THR A 321 -4.39 -6.85 -11.40
N PRO A 322 -3.42 -7.69 -11.83
CA PRO A 322 -3.57 -8.50 -13.03
C PRO A 322 -4.80 -9.40 -12.99
N GLN A 323 -5.13 -9.94 -11.81
CA GLN A 323 -6.30 -10.79 -11.61
C GLN A 323 -7.61 -10.02 -11.84
N ALA A 324 -7.72 -8.79 -11.33
CA ALA A 324 -8.91 -7.96 -11.55
C ALA A 324 -9.12 -7.67 -13.05
N LEU A 325 -8.03 -7.43 -13.80
CA LEU A 325 -8.12 -7.18 -15.24
C LEU A 325 -8.43 -8.46 -16.04
N VAL A 326 -7.98 -9.64 -15.60
CA VAL A 326 -8.38 -10.93 -16.19
C VAL A 326 -9.84 -11.25 -15.89
N GLN A 327 -10.31 -10.95 -14.68
CA GLN A 327 -11.72 -11.08 -14.34
C GLN A 327 -12.57 -10.18 -15.22
N PHE A 328 -12.14 -8.93 -15.42
CA PHE A 328 -12.80 -8.01 -16.36
C PHE A 328 -12.83 -8.55 -17.80
N ALA A 329 -11.70 -9.05 -18.33
CA ALA A 329 -11.65 -9.66 -19.66
C ALA A 329 -12.63 -10.85 -19.78
N SER A 330 -12.68 -11.68 -18.74
CA SER A 330 -13.63 -12.79 -18.64
C SER A 330 -15.07 -12.28 -18.60
N ASP A 331 -15.30 -11.16 -17.90
CA ASP A 331 -16.62 -10.55 -17.80
C ASP A 331 -17.09 -9.97 -19.13
N LEU A 332 -16.21 -9.35 -19.89
CA LEU A 332 -16.48 -8.89 -21.26
C LEU A 332 -16.84 -10.05 -22.19
N ASN A 333 -16.14 -11.18 -22.09
CA ASN A 333 -16.47 -12.38 -22.86
C ASN A 333 -17.90 -12.86 -22.56
N ASP A 334 -18.23 -12.99 -21.28
CA ASP A 334 -19.54 -13.49 -20.86
C ASP A 334 -20.68 -12.50 -21.17
N LEU A 335 -20.38 -11.20 -21.28
CA LEU A 335 -21.32 -10.15 -21.67
C LEU A 335 -21.47 -9.99 -23.20
N SER A 336 -20.53 -10.55 -23.98
CA SER A 336 -20.54 -10.49 -25.43
C SER A 336 -21.66 -11.35 -26.01
N ASN A 337 -22.14 -10.99 -27.20
CA ASN A 337 -23.16 -11.75 -27.93
C ASN A 337 -22.87 -11.70 -29.44
N ASN A 338 -23.67 -12.41 -30.24
CA ASN A 338 -23.47 -12.50 -31.69
C ASN A 338 -23.48 -11.14 -32.43
N ALA A 339 -24.06 -10.10 -31.83
CA ALA A 339 -24.13 -8.76 -32.42
C ALA A 339 -23.01 -7.83 -31.91
N LEU A 340 -22.38 -8.13 -30.76
CA LEU A 340 -21.38 -7.27 -30.13
C LEU A 340 -20.34 -8.07 -29.35
N ASP A 341 -19.10 -8.03 -29.82
CA ASP A 341 -17.91 -8.52 -29.12
C ASP A 341 -17.28 -7.39 -28.30
N LEU A 342 -17.22 -7.57 -26.99
CA LEU A 342 -16.63 -6.61 -26.06
C LEU A 342 -15.17 -6.97 -25.70
N LEU A 343 -14.81 -8.24 -25.80
CA LEU A 343 -13.48 -8.73 -25.43
C LEU A 343 -12.45 -8.37 -26.50
N GLN A 344 -12.75 -8.57 -27.77
CA GLN A 344 -11.79 -8.33 -28.85
C GLN A 344 -11.33 -6.87 -28.92
N PRO A 345 -12.20 -5.84 -28.83
CA PRO A 345 -11.78 -4.43 -28.78
C PRO A 345 -10.86 -4.13 -27.59
N PHE A 346 -11.16 -4.69 -26.42
CA PHE A 346 -10.33 -4.54 -25.22
C PHE A 346 -8.92 -5.10 -25.42
N ILE A 347 -8.81 -6.31 -25.97
CA ILE A 347 -7.49 -6.91 -26.27
C ILE A 347 -6.75 -6.10 -27.33
N GLN A 348 -7.46 -5.56 -28.33
CA GLN A 348 -6.87 -4.72 -29.35
C GLN A 348 -6.32 -3.40 -28.79
N GLN A 349 -6.97 -2.84 -27.78
CA GLN A 349 -6.47 -1.67 -27.07
C GLN A 349 -5.14 -1.98 -26.37
N ILE A 350 -5.04 -3.12 -25.67
CA ILE A 350 -3.78 -3.56 -25.07
C ILE A 350 -2.69 -3.74 -26.13
N ASN A 351 -3.02 -4.37 -27.27
CA ASN A 351 -2.07 -4.55 -28.37
C ASN A 351 -1.52 -3.22 -28.89
N THR A 352 -2.39 -2.21 -29.02
CA THR A 352 -2.05 -0.90 -29.59
C THR A 352 -1.15 -0.10 -28.65
N ASN A 353 -1.38 -0.17 -27.33
CA ASN A 353 -0.62 0.57 -26.33
C ASN A 353 0.60 -0.21 -25.77
N CYS A 354 0.85 -1.44 -26.22
CA CYS A 354 1.90 -2.31 -25.67
C CYS A 354 3.31 -1.68 -25.64
N LEU A 355 3.60 -0.80 -26.60
CA LEU A 355 4.89 -0.10 -26.68
C LEU A 355 5.04 1.01 -25.61
N GLU A 356 3.95 1.56 -25.10
CA GLU A 356 3.93 2.60 -24.07
C GLU A 356 4.15 2.04 -22.67
N PHE A 357 3.99 0.72 -22.49
CA PHE A 357 4.12 0.09 -21.18
C PHE A 357 5.57 0.13 -20.67
N LEU A 358 5.72 0.54 -19.41
CA LEU A 358 7.02 0.57 -18.75
C LEU A 358 7.59 -0.85 -18.58
N GLN A 359 8.92 -0.99 -18.70
CA GLN A 359 9.63 -2.27 -18.54
C GLN A 359 9.33 -2.95 -17.19
N LYS A 360 9.21 -2.17 -16.11
CA LYS A 360 8.85 -2.69 -14.79
C LYS A 360 7.44 -3.30 -14.78
N ASP A 361 6.49 -2.67 -15.45
CA ASP A 361 5.08 -3.10 -15.44
C ASP A 361 4.87 -4.28 -16.40
N MET A 362 5.68 -4.41 -17.44
CA MET A 362 5.73 -5.64 -18.24
C MET A 362 6.00 -6.87 -17.38
N ARG A 363 7.05 -6.81 -16.54
CA ARG A 363 7.47 -7.93 -15.70
C ARG A 363 6.48 -8.24 -14.57
N TYR A 364 6.00 -7.21 -13.87
CA TYR A 364 5.24 -7.39 -12.63
C TYR A 364 3.72 -7.34 -12.81
N PHE A 365 3.21 -6.87 -13.96
CA PHE A 365 1.78 -6.75 -14.21
C PHE A 365 1.35 -7.48 -15.49
N TRP A 366 1.87 -7.10 -16.66
CA TRP A 366 1.37 -7.59 -17.95
C TRP A 366 1.69 -9.06 -18.22
N MET A 367 2.88 -9.54 -17.84
CA MET A 367 3.19 -10.97 -17.95
C MET A 367 2.31 -11.83 -17.03
N PRO A 368 2.14 -11.51 -15.72
CA PRO A 368 1.14 -12.16 -14.87
C PRO A 368 -0.29 -12.10 -15.42
N PHE A 369 -0.68 -10.99 -16.07
CA PHE A 369 -1.97 -10.87 -16.75
C PHE A 369 -2.08 -11.89 -17.89
N LEU A 370 -1.07 -11.99 -18.77
CA LEU A 370 -1.07 -12.97 -19.86
C LEU A 370 -1.15 -14.42 -19.36
N TYR A 371 -0.39 -14.75 -18.30
CA TYR A 371 -0.38 -16.09 -17.70
C TYR A 371 -1.74 -16.52 -17.17
N GLN A 372 -2.53 -15.57 -16.68
CA GLN A 372 -3.87 -15.81 -16.13
C GLN A 372 -4.95 -15.70 -17.21
N LEU A 373 -4.78 -14.81 -18.19
CA LEU A 373 -5.72 -14.61 -19.29
C LEU A 373 -5.87 -15.87 -20.14
N ILE A 374 -4.75 -16.46 -20.61
CA ILE A 374 -4.83 -17.58 -21.55
C ILE A 374 -5.60 -18.78 -20.95
N PRO A 375 -5.32 -19.26 -19.74
CA PRO A 375 -6.13 -20.31 -19.10
C PRO A 375 -7.60 -19.90 -18.91
N ALA A 376 -7.87 -18.65 -18.54
CA ALA A 376 -9.24 -18.16 -18.33
C ALA A 376 -10.09 -18.08 -19.61
N LEU A 377 -9.45 -17.80 -20.76
CA LEU A 377 -10.07 -17.85 -22.08
C LEU A 377 -10.35 -19.30 -22.50
N VAL A 378 -9.38 -20.20 -22.31
CA VAL A 378 -9.53 -21.63 -22.63
C VAL A 378 -10.63 -22.27 -21.80
N SER A 379 -10.71 -21.97 -20.50
CA SER A 379 -11.78 -22.51 -19.64
C SER A 379 -13.19 -22.07 -20.06
N ARG A 380 -13.29 -21.00 -20.86
CA ARG A 380 -14.53 -20.48 -21.44
C ARG A 380 -14.73 -20.89 -22.89
N SER A 381 -13.93 -21.84 -23.38
CA SER A 381 -13.97 -22.34 -24.77
C SER A 381 -13.73 -21.25 -25.82
N VAL A 382 -13.02 -20.17 -25.48
CA VAL A 382 -12.65 -19.12 -26.42
C VAL A 382 -11.52 -19.61 -27.33
N SER A 383 -11.68 -19.44 -28.65
CA SER A 383 -10.65 -19.84 -29.61
C SER A 383 -9.41 -18.93 -29.54
N LEU A 384 -8.28 -19.52 -29.13
CA LEU A 384 -6.98 -18.84 -29.14
C LEU A 384 -6.42 -18.62 -30.55
N ASN A 385 -6.98 -19.27 -31.57
CA ASN A 385 -6.58 -19.09 -32.97
C ASN A 385 -7.21 -17.81 -33.59
N THR A 386 -7.20 -16.73 -32.82
CA THR A 386 -7.71 -15.42 -33.23
C THR A 386 -6.53 -14.46 -33.35
N PRO A 387 -6.42 -13.64 -34.42
CA PRO A 387 -5.28 -12.76 -34.63
C PRO A 387 -4.95 -11.84 -33.46
N SER A 388 -5.95 -11.32 -32.73
CA SER A 388 -5.73 -10.41 -31.59
C SER A 388 -4.97 -11.06 -30.44
N TYR A 389 -5.27 -12.32 -30.09
CA TYR A 389 -4.58 -13.04 -29.00
C TYR A 389 -3.17 -13.48 -29.41
N GLN A 390 -3.02 -13.88 -30.68
CA GLN A 390 -1.71 -14.19 -31.25
C GLN A 390 -0.81 -12.95 -31.25
N GLN A 391 -1.34 -11.80 -31.70
CA GLN A 391 -0.62 -10.53 -31.69
C GLN A 391 -0.23 -10.11 -30.27
N LEU A 392 -1.15 -10.22 -29.30
CA LEU A 392 -0.88 -9.92 -27.89
C LEU A 392 0.31 -10.72 -27.37
N THR A 393 0.27 -12.04 -27.58
CA THR A 393 1.32 -12.95 -27.11
C THR A 393 2.66 -12.63 -27.79
N ARG A 394 2.68 -12.42 -29.11
CA ARG A 394 3.90 -12.05 -29.86
C ARG A 394 4.48 -10.72 -29.38
N LEU A 395 3.65 -9.70 -29.16
CA LEU A 395 4.09 -8.41 -28.66
C LEU A 395 4.69 -8.51 -27.25
N PHE A 396 4.05 -9.26 -26.35
CA PHE A 396 4.55 -9.43 -24.98
C PHE A 396 5.87 -10.19 -24.94
N VAL A 397 6.00 -11.27 -25.73
CA VAL A 397 7.27 -12.01 -25.88
C VAL A 397 8.35 -11.10 -26.45
N LYS A 398 8.04 -10.31 -27.49
CA LYS A 398 8.99 -9.34 -28.05
C LYS A 398 9.44 -8.31 -27.02
N ARG A 399 8.52 -7.78 -26.21
CA ARG A 399 8.87 -6.86 -25.12
C ARG A 399 9.76 -7.51 -24.08
N LEU A 400 9.57 -8.80 -23.78
CA LEU A 400 10.49 -9.53 -22.90
C LEU A 400 11.89 -9.69 -23.50
N ASP A 401 11.99 -9.97 -24.79
CA ASP A 401 13.27 -10.00 -25.51
C ASP A 401 13.96 -8.62 -25.43
N ASP A 402 13.23 -7.52 -25.66
CA ASP A 402 13.75 -6.14 -25.52
C ASP A 402 14.24 -5.85 -24.10
N ILE A 403 13.52 -6.32 -23.09
CA ILE A 403 13.85 -6.15 -21.66
C ILE A 403 15.13 -6.92 -21.28
N LEU A 404 15.30 -8.11 -21.85
CA LEU A 404 16.47 -8.94 -21.62
C LEU A 404 17.72 -8.35 -22.31
N GLY A 405 17.52 -7.71 -23.45
CA GLY A 405 18.58 -7.15 -24.28
C GLY A 405 19.45 -8.23 -24.95
N PRO A 406 20.35 -7.84 -25.85
CA PRO A 406 21.22 -8.79 -26.54
C PRO A 406 22.14 -9.52 -25.55
N CYS A 407 22.39 -10.80 -25.82
CA CYS A 407 23.44 -11.53 -25.11
C CYS A 407 24.79 -10.84 -25.35
N PRO A 408 25.64 -10.67 -24.31
CA PRO A 408 27.00 -10.18 -24.49
C PRO A 408 27.72 -10.97 -25.58
N THR A 409 28.31 -10.27 -26.56
CA THR A 409 28.95 -10.88 -27.72
C THR A 409 30.31 -11.47 -27.34
N ALA A 410 30.67 -12.56 -28.01
CA ALA A 410 31.97 -13.21 -27.82
C ALA A 410 33.11 -12.22 -28.10
N GLY A 411 33.99 -12.03 -27.13
CA GLY A 411 35.13 -11.13 -27.19
C GLY A 411 36.10 -11.35 -26.02
N PRO A 412 37.27 -10.70 -26.02
CA PRO A 412 38.18 -10.75 -24.89
C PRO A 412 37.52 -10.20 -23.63
N ASN A 413 37.84 -10.75 -22.44
CA ASN A 413 37.37 -10.16 -21.18
C ASN A 413 37.82 -8.71 -21.05
N ALA A 414 37.05 -7.89 -20.34
CA ALA A 414 37.51 -6.55 -19.98
C ALA A 414 38.80 -6.63 -19.15
N ARG A 415 39.68 -5.64 -19.32
CA ARG A 415 40.88 -5.53 -18.49
C ARG A 415 40.46 -5.23 -17.05
N SER A 416 41.03 -5.96 -16.09
CA SER A 416 40.79 -5.69 -14.68
C SER A 416 41.56 -4.44 -14.25
N PRO A 417 41.05 -3.65 -13.28
CA PRO A 417 41.81 -2.57 -12.65
C PRO A 417 43.14 -3.08 -12.11
N GLN A 418 44.20 -2.28 -12.24
CA GLN A 418 45.55 -2.62 -11.79
C GLN A 418 45.78 -2.15 -10.34
N VAL A 419 46.61 -2.89 -9.60
CA VAL A 419 47.06 -2.46 -8.27
C VAL A 419 48.13 -1.37 -8.40
N ARG A 420 48.18 -0.45 -7.43
CA ARG A 420 49.09 0.72 -7.47
C ARG A 420 50.55 0.37 -7.20
N CYS A 421 50.81 -0.73 -6.50
CA CYS A 421 52.16 -1.14 -6.14
C CYS A 421 52.99 -1.55 -7.38
N THR A 422 54.27 -1.18 -7.39
CA THR A 422 55.20 -1.39 -8.50
C THR A 422 56.28 -2.46 -8.21
N CYS A 423 56.17 -3.19 -7.10
CA CYS A 423 57.13 -4.25 -6.77
C CYS A 423 57.11 -5.37 -7.82
N SER A 424 58.15 -6.22 -7.84
CA SER A 424 58.28 -7.29 -8.85
C SER A 424 57.08 -8.24 -8.88
N ASP A 425 56.48 -8.54 -7.73
CA ASP A 425 55.30 -9.40 -7.64
C ASP A 425 54.04 -8.71 -8.15
N CYS A 426 53.84 -7.44 -7.81
CA CYS A 426 52.72 -6.63 -8.29
C CYS A 426 52.83 -6.31 -9.79
N ALA A 427 54.04 -6.25 -10.36
CA ALA A 427 54.24 -6.15 -11.80
C ALA A 427 53.68 -7.38 -12.54
N ILE A 428 53.95 -8.58 -12.03
CA ILE A 428 53.41 -9.85 -12.57
C ILE A 428 51.88 -9.90 -12.37
N LEU A 429 51.39 -9.46 -11.22
CA LEU A 429 49.96 -9.33 -10.96
C LEU A 429 49.27 -8.38 -11.94
N ASN A 430 49.85 -7.20 -12.19
CA ASN A 430 49.31 -6.23 -13.13
C ASN A 430 49.36 -6.70 -14.59
N GLU A 431 50.36 -7.50 -14.97
CA GLU A 431 50.37 -8.18 -16.27
C GLU A 431 49.19 -9.15 -16.41
N PHE A 432 48.95 -9.98 -15.39
CA PHE A 432 47.78 -10.85 -15.35
C PHE A 432 46.46 -10.06 -15.39
N LEU A 433 46.34 -8.96 -14.65
CA LEU A 433 45.12 -8.14 -14.61
C LEU A 433 44.81 -7.50 -15.98
N ARG A 434 45.84 -7.12 -16.75
CA ARG A 434 45.70 -6.62 -18.14
C ARG A 434 45.34 -7.71 -19.16
N ASP A 435 45.75 -8.95 -18.91
CA ASP A 435 45.53 -10.04 -19.85
C ASP A 435 44.06 -10.48 -19.84
N SER A 436 43.36 -10.20 -20.94
CA SER A 436 41.94 -10.53 -21.13
C SER A 436 41.68 -12.02 -21.40
N SER A 437 42.72 -12.80 -21.71
CA SER A 437 42.62 -14.24 -21.95
C SER A 437 42.76 -15.08 -20.69
N ARG A 438 43.39 -14.53 -19.64
CA ARG A 438 43.65 -15.23 -18.37
C ARG A 438 42.64 -14.84 -17.29
N VAL A 439 41.96 -15.84 -16.74
CA VAL A 439 40.95 -15.69 -15.67
C VAL A 439 41.52 -16.01 -14.29
N VAL A 440 42.48 -16.93 -14.23
CA VAL A 440 43.10 -17.40 -12.98
C VAL A 440 44.62 -17.33 -13.11
N PHE A 441 45.29 -16.85 -12.06
CA PHE A 441 46.75 -16.91 -11.94
C PHE A 441 47.17 -17.46 -10.59
N ARG A 442 48.30 -18.18 -10.57
CA ARG A 442 48.80 -18.90 -9.40
C ARG A 442 50.18 -18.38 -9.02
N PHE A 443 50.28 -17.67 -7.91
CA PHE A 443 51.54 -17.18 -7.34
C PHE A 443 52.09 -18.16 -6.31
N LYS A 444 53.11 -18.93 -6.69
CA LYS A 444 53.82 -19.83 -5.78
C LYS A 444 54.97 -19.09 -5.08
N VAL A 445 54.67 -18.39 -3.99
CA VAL A 445 55.59 -17.48 -3.30
C VAL A 445 55.57 -17.66 -1.78
N ALA A 446 56.62 -17.19 -1.10
CA ALA A 446 56.74 -17.26 0.36
C ALA A 446 55.63 -16.45 1.08
N LYS A 447 55.39 -16.77 2.36
CA LYS A 447 54.25 -16.25 3.15
C LYS A 447 54.13 -14.72 3.12
N LEU A 448 55.22 -13.98 3.33
CA LEU A 448 55.20 -12.51 3.37
C LEU A 448 54.82 -11.89 2.01
N ARG A 449 55.36 -12.41 0.91
CA ARG A 449 55.06 -11.95 -0.45
C ARG A 449 53.60 -12.23 -0.84
N ARG A 450 53.06 -13.37 -0.40
CA ARG A 450 51.65 -13.72 -0.57
C ARG A 450 50.72 -12.78 0.21
N LEU A 451 51.06 -12.44 1.45
CA LEU A 451 50.27 -11.48 2.25
C LEU A 451 50.24 -10.12 1.56
N HIS A 452 51.39 -9.64 1.08
CA HIS A 452 51.47 -8.40 0.33
C HIS A 452 50.59 -8.37 -0.93
N LEU A 453 50.57 -9.45 -1.72
CA LEU A 453 49.71 -9.56 -2.90
C LEU A 453 48.22 -9.58 -2.54
N ALA A 454 47.84 -10.26 -1.45
CA ALA A 454 46.47 -10.27 -0.95
C ALA A 454 46.02 -8.87 -0.47
N GLU A 455 46.82 -8.21 0.36
CA GLU A 455 46.56 -6.85 0.85
C GLU A 455 46.48 -5.84 -0.31
N SER A 456 47.31 -5.99 -1.34
CA SER A 456 47.27 -5.11 -2.51
C SER A 456 45.97 -5.26 -3.31
N LEU A 457 45.39 -6.46 -3.36
CA LEU A 457 44.10 -6.72 -4.03
C LEU A 457 42.90 -6.24 -3.20
N GLU A 458 43.03 -6.15 -1.87
CA GLU A 458 42.00 -5.66 -0.95
C GLU A 458 41.98 -4.12 -0.85
N ASN A 459 43.15 -3.48 -0.88
CA ASN A 459 43.28 -2.03 -0.73
C ASN A 459 42.96 -1.23 -2.00
N ASP A 460 43.07 -1.86 -3.18
CA ASP A 460 42.71 -1.27 -4.47
C ASP A 460 41.38 -1.85 -4.98
N PRO A 461 40.57 -1.09 -5.75
CA PRO A 461 39.33 -1.60 -6.33
C PRO A 461 39.64 -2.69 -7.36
N SER A 462 39.68 -3.95 -6.94
CA SER A 462 39.95 -5.10 -7.80
C SER A 462 38.70 -5.95 -8.00
N ASP A 463 38.38 -6.27 -9.26
CA ASP A 463 37.31 -7.21 -9.62
C ASP A 463 37.77 -8.67 -9.45
N CYS A 464 38.57 -8.97 -8.42
CA CYS A 464 39.23 -10.26 -8.24
C CYS A 464 38.95 -10.85 -6.86
N THR A 465 38.92 -12.17 -6.77
CA THR A 465 39.01 -12.91 -5.52
C THR A 465 40.38 -13.54 -5.41
N HIS A 466 40.83 -13.81 -4.19
CA HIS A 466 42.05 -14.54 -3.95
C HIS A 466 41.85 -15.61 -2.88
N ALA A 467 42.52 -16.75 -3.04
CA ALA A 467 42.48 -17.86 -2.10
C ALA A 467 43.86 -18.50 -1.97
N THR A 468 44.21 -18.95 -0.78
CA THR A 468 45.45 -19.73 -0.58
C THR A 468 45.16 -21.22 -0.74
N GLU A 469 45.84 -21.86 -1.68
CA GLU A 469 45.96 -23.31 -1.71
C GLU A 469 47.02 -23.77 -0.68
N ARG A 470 46.56 -24.53 0.32
CA ARG A 470 47.40 -25.00 1.44
C ARG A 470 48.13 -26.31 1.12
N ALA A 471 48.50 -26.53 -0.14
CA ALA A 471 49.25 -27.71 -0.59
C ALA A 471 50.68 -27.31 -1.04
N GLY A 472 51.68 -28.06 -0.57
CA GLY A 472 53.09 -27.83 -0.90
C GLY A 472 53.78 -26.67 -0.14
N ARG A 473 55.10 -26.58 -0.32
CA ARG A 473 55.94 -25.48 0.20
C ARG A 473 56.82 -24.93 -0.94
N PRO A 474 56.85 -23.60 -1.18
CA PRO A 474 55.94 -22.58 -0.63
C PRO A 474 54.49 -22.78 -1.11
N GLN A 475 53.53 -22.28 -0.31
CA GLN A 475 52.08 -22.31 -0.62
C GLN A 475 51.75 -21.37 -1.80
N THR A 476 50.62 -21.62 -2.45
CA THR A 476 50.21 -20.89 -3.66
C THR A 476 49.05 -19.94 -3.37
N LEU A 477 49.15 -18.67 -3.78
CA LEU A 477 48.03 -17.74 -3.86
C LEU A 477 47.38 -17.85 -5.23
N ILE A 478 46.10 -18.19 -5.26
CA ILE A 478 45.28 -18.24 -6.47
C ILE A 478 44.51 -16.92 -6.53
N VAL A 479 44.63 -16.19 -7.63
CA VAL A 479 43.87 -14.97 -7.90
C VAL A 479 42.94 -15.25 -9.07
N THR A 480 41.64 -14.96 -8.92
CA THR A 480 40.58 -15.24 -9.88
C THR A 480 39.78 -13.98 -10.19
N LYS A 481 39.69 -13.61 -11.47
CA LYS A 481 38.84 -12.49 -11.92
C LYS A 481 37.36 -12.84 -11.80
N LEU A 482 36.56 -11.97 -11.19
CA LEU A 482 35.12 -12.15 -10.95
C LEU A 482 34.24 -11.72 -12.12
N ASN A 483 34.57 -10.60 -12.77
CA ASN A 483 33.73 -10.01 -13.81
C ASN A 483 34.20 -10.41 -15.21
N THR A 484 34.14 -11.72 -15.51
CA THR A 484 34.46 -12.24 -16.85
C THR A 484 33.27 -12.11 -17.79
N LEU A 485 33.53 -12.07 -19.10
CA LEU A 485 32.50 -12.18 -20.14
C LEU A 485 31.67 -13.45 -19.94
N GLN A 486 32.30 -14.56 -19.54
CA GLN A 486 31.58 -15.80 -19.23
C GLN A 486 30.60 -15.61 -18.07
N HIS A 487 31.00 -14.93 -16.99
CA HIS A 487 30.10 -14.63 -15.88
C HIS A 487 28.92 -13.72 -16.31
N GLN A 488 29.17 -12.76 -17.21
CA GLN A 488 28.11 -11.91 -17.78
C GLN A 488 27.15 -12.70 -18.67
N ILE A 489 27.67 -13.60 -19.52
CA ILE A 489 26.88 -14.52 -20.34
C ILE A 489 26.06 -15.46 -19.44
N ASP A 490 26.65 -16.04 -18.40
CA ASP A 490 25.95 -16.92 -17.46
C ASP A 490 24.87 -16.17 -16.68
N GLY A 491 25.16 -14.93 -16.24
CA GLY A 491 24.17 -14.04 -15.63
C GLY A 491 23.04 -13.67 -16.59
N TRP A 492 23.34 -13.41 -17.85
CA TRP A 492 22.35 -13.18 -18.90
C TRP A 492 21.48 -14.42 -19.15
N LYS A 493 22.09 -15.62 -19.29
CA LYS A 493 21.37 -16.90 -19.45
C LYS A 493 20.48 -17.21 -18.25
N LYS A 494 20.95 -16.94 -17.02
CA LYS A 494 20.14 -17.10 -15.80
C LYS A 494 18.91 -16.17 -15.82
N ARG A 495 19.08 -14.91 -16.26
CA ARG A 495 17.96 -13.96 -16.42
C ARG A 495 17.00 -14.42 -17.51
N GLN A 496 17.50 -14.85 -18.66
CA GLN A 496 16.69 -15.41 -19.75
C GLN A 496 15.85 -16.59 -19.27
N ALA A 497 16.50 -17.59 -18.65
CA ALA A 497 15.81 -18.77 -18.14
C ALA A 497 14.75 -18.41 -17.08
N ALA A 498 15.04 -17.46 -16.18
CA ALA A 498 14.08 -17.01 -15.19
C ALA A 498 12.84 -16.35 -15.82
N LEU A 499 13.00 -15.54 -16.87
CA LEU A 499 11.88 -14.90 -17.58
C LEU A 499 11.01 -15.93 -18.29
N TYR A 500 11.61 -16.80 -19.12
CA TYR A 500 10.86 -17.76 -19.94
C TYR A 500 10.26 -18.93 -19.15
N ARG A 501 10.86 -19.30 -18.02
CA ARG A 501 10.30 -20.36 -17.14
C ARG A 501 8.86 -20.07 -16.73
N HIS A 502 8.52 -18.80 -16.49
CA HIS A 502 7.17 -18.45 -16.07
C HIS A 502 6.15 -18.62 -17.21
N ILE A 503 6.51 -18.25 -18.44
CA ILE A 503 5.66 -18.51 -19.62
C ILE A 503 5.47 -20.01 -19.81
N ALA A 504 6.58 -20.76 -19.86
CA ALA A 504 6.56 -22.19 -20.15
C ALA A 504 5.85 -23.03 -19.07
N LYS A 505 5.89 -22.58 -17.80
CA LYS A 505 5.18 -23.24 -16.70
C LYS A 505 3.68 -22.94 -16.68
N ASN A 506 3.28 -21.70 -16.98
CA ASN A 506 1.89 -21.27 -16.80
C ASN A 506 1.02 -21.40 -18.05
N ILE A 507 1.61 -21.54 -19.25
CA ILE A 507 0.88 -21.72 -20.50
C ILE A 507 1.21 -23.09 -21.10
N HIS A 508 0.19 -23.93 -21.30
CA HIS A 508 0.33 -25.25 -21.90
C HIS A 508 0.92 -25.18 -23.32
N GLN A 509 1.62 -26.25 -23.72
CA GLN A 509 2.32 -26.32 -25.02
C GLN A 509 1.39 -26.07 -26.20
N GLU A 510 0.24 -26.73 -26.22
CA GLU A 510 -0.73 -26.67 -27.33
C GLU A 510 -1.27 -25.24 -27.51
N HIS A 511 -1.50 -24.54 -26.40
CA HIS A 511 -1.91 -23.13 -26.42
C HIS A 511 -0.79 -22.23 -26.94
N LEU A 512 0.47 -22.45 -26.52
CA LEU A 512 1.61 -21.71 -27.06
C LEU A 512 1.79 -21.94 -28.56
N GLN A 513 1.60 -23.18 -29.04
CA GLN A 513 1.67 -23.51 -30.47
C GLN A 513 0.58 -22.79 -31.26
N THR A 514 -0.64 -22.71 -30.73
CA THR A 514 -1.74 -21.98 -31.37
C THR A 514 -1.49 -20.46 -31.40
N LEU A 515 -0.86 -19.92 -30.36
CA LEU A 515 -0.62 -18.48 -30.23
C LEU A 515 0.59 -17.99 -31.03
N LEU A 516 1.68 -18.77 -31.06
CA LEU A 516 2.99 -18.35 -31.57
C LEU A 516 3.49 -19.19 -32.75
N GLY A 517 2.90 -20.35 -33.01
CA GLY A 517 3.43 -21.36 -33.92
C GLY A 517 4.37 -22.35 -33.24
N THR A 518 4.61 -23.49 -33.90
CA THR A 518 5.37 -24.63 -33.34
C THR A 518 6.80 -24.28 -32.98
N ASP A 519 7.50 -23.55 -33.86
CA ASP A 519 8.93 -23.24 -33.68
C ASP A 519 9.16 -22.32 -32.48
N GLU A 520 8.36 -21.26 -32.37
CA GLU A 520 8.48 -20.27 -31.30
C GLU A 520 8.02 -20.83 -29.94
N ALA A 521 6.97 -21.66 -29.93
CA ALA A 521 6.56 -22.38 -28.72
C ALA A 521 7.68 -23.32 -28.21
N THR A 522 8.38 -23.99 -29.13
CA THR A 522 9.52 -24.86 -28.81
C THR A 522 10.70 -24.06 -28.28
N ARG A 523 11.01 -22.90 -28.89
CA ARG A 523 12.02 -21.94 -28.41
C ARG A 523 11.75 -21.54 -26.95
N ILE A 524 10.54 -21.08 -26.66
CA ILE A 524 10.15 -20.61 -25.32
C ILE A 524 10.30 -21.70 -24.25
N ARG A 525 9.88 -22.93 -24.54
CA ARG A 525 10.00 -24.05 -23.60
C ARG A 525 11.45 -24.43 -23.34
N SER A 526 12.25 -24.53 -24.41
CA SER A 526 13.70 -24.77 -24.31
C SER A 526 14.40 -23.71 -23.46
N LEU A 527 14.10 -22.42 -23.69
CA LEU A 527 14.63 -21.32 -22.88
C LEU A 527 14.14 -21.35 -21.43
N GLY A 528 12.94 -21.86 -21.17
CA GLY A 528 12.38 -22.04 -19.83
C GLY A 528 12.93 -23.27 -19.07
N GLY A 529 13.65 -24.16 -19.75
CA GLY A 529 14.19 -25.40 -19.19
C GLY A 529 13.19 -26.55 -19.10
N LEU A 530 12.21 -26.60 -20.03
CA LEU A 530 11.13 -27.59 -20.09
C LEU A 530 11.02 -28.29 -21.45
#